data_AF-A0A7X7LKE9-F1
#
_entry.id   AF-A0A7X7LKE9-F1
#
_cell.length_a   1.000
_cell.length_b   1.000
_cell.length_c   1.000
_cell.angle_alpha   90.00
_cell.angle_beta   90.00
_cell.angle_gamma   90.00
#
_symmetry.space_group_name_H-M   'P 1'
#
loop_
_entity.id
_entity.type
_entity.pdbx_description
1 polymer ?
#
loop_
_entity_poly.entity_id
_entity_poly.type
_entity_poly.pdbx_seq_one_letter_code
_entity_poly.pdbx_strand_id
1 'polypeptide(L)'
;GRCLAIDEITNVMEFLEKLENEELTDIDFLELRSCDQSCAGGILTSGNRFFTVERLVKKANQEAQNGTKGTKDIESEKEYLLGQMKLSQVNPRNMEILDHDMGIAMQKMKKVHELMKILPIVDCGLCGAPSCKALAEDIVQDKATLNQCIFIQKIMEKEGIQEPLESMDVLKKIWGDDKFEKEIKIQNQ
;
A
#
# COMPACT_ATOMS: atom_id res chain seq x y z
N GLY A 1 9.11 -2.86 29.30
CA GLY A 1 8.31 -1.82 28.65
C GLY A 1 6.85 -2.24 28.60
N ARG A 2 5.95 -1.29 28.34
CA ARG A 2 4.53 -1.50 28.06
C ARG A 2 4.35 -1.88 26.60
N CYS A 3 3.84 -3.08 26.37
CA CYS A 3 3.59 -3.63 25.03
C CYS A 3 2.08 -3.78 24.80
N LEU A 4 1.60 -3.40 23.62
CA LEU A 4 0.21 -3.59 23.21
C LEU A 4 0.15 -4.31 21.87
N ALA A 5 -0.87 -5.15 21.71
CA ALA A 5 -1.14 -5.85 20.47
C ALA A 5 -2.56 -5.52 20.00
N ILE A 6 -2.68 -4.92 18.82
CA ILE A 6 -3.94 -4.47 18.24
C ILE A 6 -4.28 -5.35 17.04
N ASP A 7 -5.48 -5.91 17.04
CA ASP A 7 -6.03 -6.70 15.95
C ASP A 7 -7.03 -5.86 15.14
N GLU A 8 -7.20 -6.24 13.86
CA GLU A 8 -8.04 -5.59 12.86
C GLU A 8 -7.50 -4.27 12.31
N ILE A 9 -7.44 -4.15 10.98
CA ILE A 9 -6.90 -2.97 10.29
C ILE A 9 -7.61 -1.66 10.69
N THR A 10 -8.92 -1.71 10.94
CA THR A 10 -9.70 -0.52 11.35
C THR A 10 -9.23 0.00 12.70
N ASN A 11 -9.08 -0.91 13.68
CA ASN A 11 -8.60 -0.56 15.03
C ASN A 11 -7.13 -0.12 14.98
N VAL A 12 -6.32 -0.73 14.12
CA VAL A 12 -4.93 -0.33 13.89
C VAL A 12 -4.86 1.11 13.38
N MET A 13 -5.68 1.49 12.39
CA MET A 13 -5.73 2.87 11.88
C MET A 13 -6.14 3.85 12.97
N GLU A 14 -7.24 3.59 13.67
CA GLU A 14 -7.71 4.47 14.77
C GLU A 14 -6.65 4.63 15.87
N PHE A 15 -5.97 3.53 16.20
CA PHE A 15 -4.92 3.55 17.22
C PHE A 15 -3.71 4.38 16.78
N LEU A 16 -3.29 4.25 15.53
CA LEU A 16 -2.18 5.03 14.97
C LEU A 16 -2.52 6.52 14.90
N GLU A 17 -3.76 6.89 14.53
CA GLU A 17 -4.19 8.29 14.54
C GLU A 17 -4.07 8.92 15.94
N LYS A 18 -4.51 8.21 16.99
CA LYS A 18 -4.37 8.67 18.38
C LYS A 18 -2.92 8.76 18.83
N LEU A 19 -2.08 7.83 18.36
CA LEU A 19 -0.65 7.84 18.62
C LEU A 19 0.03 9.06 17.97
N GLU A 20 -0.33 9.37 16.72
CA GLU A 20 0.17 10.53 15.98
C GLU A 20 -0.28 11.87 16.59
N ASN A 21 -1.50 11.93 17.13
CA ASN A 21 -2.03 13.10 17.82
C ASN A 21 -1.50 13.30 19.26
N GLU A 22 -0.51 12.49 19.68
CA GLU A 22 0.05 12.49 21.04
C GLU A 22 -0.99 12.24 22.16
N GLU A 23 -2.13 11.60 21.83
CA GLU A 23 -3.15 11.21 22.82
C GLU A 23 -2.72 9.99 23.64
N LEU A 24 -1.78 9.19 23.12
CA LEU A 24 -1.25 7.98 23.72
C LEU A 24 0.29 8.09 23.85
N THR A 25 0.81 8.25 25.06
CA THR A 25 2.24 8.61 25.26
C THR A 25 3.10 7.62 26.07
N ASP A 26 2.57 6.44 26.43
CA ASP A 26 3.27 5.45 27.28
C ASP A 26 3.30 4.04 26.67
N ILE A 27 3.85 3.87 25.46
CA ILE A 27 3.92 2.57 24.79
C ILE A 27 5.31 2.36 24.22
N ASP A 28 5.99 1.30 24.66
CA ASP A 28 7.35 0.96 24.21
C ASP A 28 7.34 0.10 22.95
N PHE A 29 6.29 -0.71 22.77
CA PHE A 29 6.18 -1.65 21.65
C PHE A 29 4.73 -1.88 21.22
N LEU A 30 4.50 -1.86 19.91
CA LEU A 30 3.21 -2.11 19.29
C LEU A 30 3.30 -3.27 18.30
N GLU A 31 2.44 -4.26 18.49
CA GLU A 31 2.16 -5.30 17.49
C GLU A 31 0.83 -4.98 16.80
N LEU A 32 0.88 -4.68 15.50
CA LEU A 32 -0.28 -4.27 14.72
C LEU A 32 -0.64 -5.36 13.71
N ARG A 33 -1.86 -5.90 13.81
CA ARG A 33 -2.31 -7.06 13.05
C ARG A 33 -3.52 -6.69 12.20
N SER A 34 -3.46 -6.97 10.90
CA SER A 34 -4.52 -6.57 9.95
C SER A 34 -5.83 -7.37 10.14
N CYS A 35 -5.72 -8.65 10.50
CA CYS A 35 -6.88 -9.52 10.69
C CYS A 35 -7.38 -9.45 12.13
N ASP A 36 -8.70 -9.47 12.32
CA ASP A 36 -9.31 -9.67 13.64
C ASP A 36 -9.01 -11.08 14.15
N GLN A 37 -8.57 -11.21 15.40
CA GLN A 37 -8.02 -12.43 16.02
C GLN A 37 -6.74 -12.96 15.34
N SER A 38 -5.82 -12.07 14.93
CA SER A 38 -4.56 -12.43 14.27
C SER A 38 -4.76 -13.22 12.96
N CYS A 39 -3.71 -13.89 12.47
CA CYS A 39 -3.75 -14.70 11.25
C CYS A 39 -4.82 -15.81 11.29
N ALA A 40 -5.21 -16.27 12.47
CA ALA A 40 -6.23 -17.30 12.64
C ALA A 40 -7.64 -16.82 12.23
N GLY A 41 -7.89 -15.51 12.28
CA GLY A 41 -9.16 -14.92 11.89
C GLY A 41 -9.18 -14.37 10.46
N GLY A 42 -8.12 -14.59 9.67
CA GLY A 42 -8.02 -14.09 8.30
C GLY A 42 -9.04 -14.69 7.33
N ILE A 43 -9.44 -13.90 6.31
CA ILE A 43 -10.47 -14.32 5.34
C ILE A 43 -10.04 -15.47 4.42
N LEU A 44 -8.73 -15.64 4.24
CA LEU A 44 -8.15 -16.68 3.37
C LEU A 44 -7.82 -17.98 4.13
N THR A 45 -8.23 -18.12 5.40
CA THR A 45 -8.02 -19.37 6.12
C THR A 45 -8.95 -20.46 5.58
N SER A 46 -8.42 -21.67 5.40
CA SER A 46 -9.20 -22.82 4.91
C SER A 46 -10.28 -23.30 5.89
N GLY A 47 -10.14 -22.97 7.18
CA GLY A 47 -11.10 -23.28 8.23
C GLY A 47 -12.06 -22.12 8.52
N ASN A 48 -13.16 -22.43 9.21
CA ASN A 48 -13.99 -21.39 9.79
C ASN A 48 -13.18 -20.60 10.83
N ARG A 49 -13.15 -19.27 10.69
CA ARG A 49 -12.35 -18.38 11.54
C ARG A 49 -12.65 -18.51 13.03
N PHE A 50 -13.92 -18.63 13.41
CA PHE A 50 -14.33 -18.73 14.82
C PHE A 50 -13.89 -20.05 15.45
N PHE A 51 -14.06 -21.17 14.74
CA PHE A 51 -13.58 -22.47 15.22
C PHE A 51 -12.06 -22.56 15.27
N THR A 52 -11.36 -21.91 14.34
CA THR A 52 -9.89 -21.91 14.30
C THR A 52 -9.32 -21.18 15.51
N VAL A 53 -9.83 -19.98 15.80
CA VAL A 53 -9.46 -19.21 16.99
C VAL A 53 -9.81 -19.97 18.27
N GLU A 54 -11.01 -20.51 18.38
CA GLU A 54 -11.45 -21.27 19.57
C GLU A 54 -10.55 -22.48 19.86
N ARG A 55 -10.17 -23.24 18.82
CA ARG A 55 -9.24 -24.36 18.93
C ARG A 55 -7.85 -23.92 19.37
N LEU A 56 -7.33 -22.82 18.82
CA LEU A 56 -6.01 -22.31 19.19
C LEU A 56 -5.98 -21.86 20.65
N VAL A 57 -6.99 -21.14 21.12
CA VAL A 57 -7.09 -20.71 22.52
C VAL A 57 -7.19 -21.91 23.46
N LYS A 58 -8.03 -22.91 23.13
CA LYS A 58 -8.13 -24.14 23.91
C LYS A 58 -6.79 -24.87 24.00
N LYS A 59 -6.09 -25.02 22.87
CA LYS A 59 -4.78 -25.66 22.83
C LYS A 59 -3.76 -24.89 23.66
N ALA A 60 -3.69 -23.56 23.52
CA ALA A 60 -2.76 -22.72 24.27
C ALA A 60 -2.98 -22.86 25.79
N ASN A 61 -4.23 -22.85 26.25
CA ASN A 61 -4.57 -23.04 27.66
C ASN A 61 -4.20 -24.43 28.18
N GLN A 62 -4.39 -25.49 27.38
CA GLN A 62 -4.00 -26.85 27.73
C GLN A 62 -2.47 -26.98 27.86
N GLU A 63 -1.71 -26.42 26.92
CA GLU A 63 -0.24 -26.43 26.96
C GLU A 63 0.30 -25.60 28.15
N ALA A 64 -0.33 -24.46 28.46
CA ALA A 64 0.03 -23.65 29.63
C ALA A 64 -0.17 -24.42 30.95
N GLN A 65 -1.23 -25.23 31.05
CA GLN A 65 -1.49 -26.08 32.22
C GLN A 65 -0.53 -27.27 32.32
N ASN A 66 -0.05 -27.78 31.20
CA ASN A 66 0.87 -28.93 31.16
C ASN A 66 2.32 -28.57 31.57
N GLY A 67 2.60 -27.29 31.83
CA GLY A 67 3.93 -26.78 32.14
C GLY A 67 4.82 -26.82 30.90
N THR A 68 5.19 -25.65 30.40
CA THR A 68 6.08 -25.52 29.25
C THR A 68 7.44 -26.15 29.55
N LYS A 69 7.68 -27.36 29.04
CA LYS A 69 9.03 -27.90 28.84
C LYS A 69 9.56 -27.43 27.48
N GLY A 70 9.88 -26.14 27.39
CA GLY A 70 10.60 -25.53 26.25
C GLY A 70 11.78 -24.75 26.81
N THR A 71 12.94 -25.41 26.92
CA THR A 71 14.12 -25.25 26.03
C THR A 71 14.71 -23.85 26.02
N LYS A 72 15.68 -23.66 26.93
CA LYS A 72 16.67 -22.58 27.04
C LYS A 72 16.11 -21.15 27.06
N ASP A 73 16.61 -20.38 28.03
CA ASP A 73 16.36 -18.95 28.14
C ASP A 73 16.80 -18.25 26.84
N ILE A 74 15.90 -17.53 26.19
CA ILE A 74 16.20 -16.80 24.95
C ILE A 74 17.35 -15.80 25.15
N GLU A 75 17.49 -15.28 26.36
CA GLU A 75 18.61 -14.40 26.72
C GLU A 75 19.96 -15.13 26.68
N SER A 76 19.98 -16.44 26.97
CA SER A 76 21.21 -17.24 26.92
C SER A 76 21.74 -17.47 25.51
N GLU A 77 20.90 -17.32 24.48
CA GLU A 77 21.25 -17.51 23.06
C GLU A 77 21.30 -16.16 22.30
N LYS A 78 21.23 -15.03 23.03
CA LYS A 78 21.14 -13.67 22.46
C LYS A 78 22.26 -13.36 21.47
N GLU A 79 23.50 -13.66 21.83
CA GLU A 79 24.68 -13.37 20.99
C GLU A 79 24.65 -14.17 19.69
N TYR A 80 24.24 -15.44 19.77
CA TYR A 80 24.02 -16.28 18.60
C TYR A 80 22.92 -15.70 17.70
N LEU A 81 21.77 -15.34 18.27
CA LEU A 81 20.64 -14.77 17.52
C LEU A 81 21.02 -13.45 16.85
N LEU A 82 21.68 -12.53 17.57
CA LEU A 82 22.17 -11.27 17.03
C LEU A 82 23.17 -11.49 15.89
N GLY A 83 24.06 -12.49 16.00
CA GLY A 83 24.99 -12.86 14.94
C GLY A 83 24.30 -13.43 13.68
N GLN A 84 23.10 -14.01 13.82
CA GLN A 84 22.30 -14.50 12.69
C GLN A 84 21.35 -13.44 12.11
N MET A 85 21.11 -12.33 12.81
CA MET A 85 20.26 -11.24 12.31
C MET A 85 20.98 -10.49 11.19
N LYS A 86 20.54 -10.72 9.95
CA LYS A 86 21.08 -10.05 8.74
C LYS A 86 20.36 -8.75 8.37
N LEU A 87 19.45 -8.28 9.22
CA LEU A 87 18.70 -7.05 8.98
C LEU A 87 19.60 -5.86 9.25
N SER A 88 19.84 -5.05 8.21
CA SER A 88 20.39 -3.71 8.37
C SER A 88 19.40 -2.82 9.13
N GLN A 89 19.88 -1.70 9.65
CA GLN A 89 19.03 -0.69 10.27
C GLN A 89 17.85 -0.35 9.34
N VAL A 90 16.63 -0.57 9.85
CA VAL A 90 15.40 -0.24 9.12
C VAL A 90 15.17 1.25 9.32
N ASN A 91 15.55 2.04 8.32
CA ASN A 91 15.26 3.46 8.32
C ASN A 91 13.77 3.68 8.01
N PRO A 92 13.13 4.69 8.63
CA PRO A 92 11.76 5.05 8.29
C PRO A 92 11.66 5.35 6.79
N ARG A 93 10.79 4.62 6.11
CA ARG A 93 10.46 4.84 4.70
C ARG A 93 9.18 5.65 4.66
N ASN A 94 9.31 6.96 4.50
CA ASN A 94 8.14 7.80 4.29
C ASN A 94 7.61 7.55 2.86
N MET A 95 6.46 6.89 2.76
CA MET A 95 5.87 6.54 1.46
C MET A 95 5.25 7.75 0.75
N GLU A 96 4.92 8.82 1.48
CA GLU A 96 4.22 10.01 0.95
C GLU A 96 5.07 11.30 0.97
N ILE A 97 6.35 11.22 0.60
CA ILE A 97 7.17 12.43 0.45
C ILE A 97 7.23 12.85 -1.02
N LEU A 98 6.82 14.10 -1.29
CA LEU A 98 7.03 14.75 -2.58
C LEU A 98 8.49 15.17 -2.79
N ASP A 99 9.14 15.66 -1.73
CA ASP A 99 10.58 15.96 -1.69
C ASP A 99 11.11 16.01 -0.24
N HIS A 100 12.39 15.70 -0.05
CA HIS A 100 13.04 15.83 1.26
C HIS A 100 13.27 17.30 1.65
N ASP A 101 13.43 18.20 0.68
CA ASP A 101 13.46 19.64 0.92
C ASP A 101 12.02 20.17 1.03
N MET A 102 11.67 20.75 2.17
CA MET A 102 10.33 21.26 2.43
C MET A 102 9.91 22.34 1.40
N GLY A 103 10.84 23.19 0.97
CA GLY A 103 10.56 24.22 -0.03
C GLY A 103 10.22 23.62 -1.39
N ILE A 104 10.97 22.60 -1.81
CA ILE A 104 10.69 21.86 -3.05
C ILE A 104 9.37 21.09 -2.92
N ALA A 105 9.11 20.46 -1.77
CA ALA A 105 7.87 19.75 -1.50
C ALA A 105 6.65 20.67 -1.62
N MET A 106 6.70 21.90 -1.09
CA MET A 106 5.63 22.89 -1.23
C MET A 106 5.41 23.31 -2.69
N GLN A 107 6.48 23.48 -3.47
CA GLN A 107 6.37 23.78 -4.90
C GLN A 107 5.71 22.63 -5.67
N LYS A 108 6.14 21.39 -5.38
CA LYS A 108 5.54 20.17 -5.94
C LYS A 108 4.07 20.06 -5.56
N MET A 109 3.71 20.31 -4.31
CA MET A 109 2.33 20.32 -3.84
C MET A 109 1.48 21.34 -4.60
N LYS A 110 2.00 22.55 -4.83
CA LYS A 110 1.30 23.55 -5.66
C LYS A 110 1.07 23.06 -7.09
N LYS A 111 2.08 22.43 -7.70
CA LYS A 111 1.98 21.86 -9.06
C LYS A 111 0.94 20.73 -9.13
N VAL A 112 0.84 19.88 -8.11
CA VAL A 112 -0.22 18.86 -8.00
C VAL A 112 -1.60 19.52 -8.03
N HIS A 113 -1.81 20.60 -7.26
CA HIS A 113 -3.09 21.33 -7.27
C HIS A 113 -3.41 21.97 -8.62
N GLU A 114 -2.40 22.47 -9.34
CA GLU A 114 -2.59 23.01 -10.69
C GLU A 114 -3.00 21.92 -11.69
N LEU A 115 -2.35 20.74 -11.64
CA LEU A 115 -2.73 19.59 -12.47
C LEU A 115 -4.14 19.09 -12.15
N MET A 116 -4.54 19.08 -10.88
CA MET A 116 -5.89 18.68 -10.47
C MET A 116 -7.00 19.57 -11.04
N LYS A 117 -6.70 20.81 -11.45
CA LYS A 117 -7.67 21.68 -12.15
C LYS A 117 -7.85 21.33 -13.63
N ILE A 118 -6.88 20.63 -14.20
CA ILE A 118 -6.84 20.28 -15.63
C ILE A 118 -7.31 18.83 -15.84
N LEU A 119 -6.98 17.95 -14.90
CA LEU A 119 -7.39 16.56 -14.92
C LEU A 119 -8.91 16.41 -14.78
N PRO A 120 -9.50 15.32 -15.30
CA PRO A 120 -10.95 15.15 -15.38
C PRO A 120 -11.62 14.81 -14.04
N ILE A 121 -10.86 14.40 -13.00
CA ILE A 121 -11.36 14.03 -11.66
C ILE A 121 -12.41 12.89 -11.72
N VAL A 122 -12.20 11.92 -12.63
CA VAL A 122 -13.08 10.75 -12.80
C VAL A 122 -12.54 9.51 -12.07
N ASP A 123 -11.26 9.52 -11.70
CA ASP A 123 -10.58 8.42 -11.00
C ASP A 123 -10.77 7.04 -11.68
N CYS A 124 -10.66 7.01 -13.02
CA CYS A 124 -10.97 5.83 -13.82
C CYS A 124 -9.89 4.73 -13.82
N GLY A 125 -8.69 4.99 -13.32
CA GLY A 125 -7.59 4.00 -13.31
C GLY A 125 -6.93 3.70 -14.67
N LEU A 126 -7.42 4.27 -15.78
CA LEU A 126 -6.97 3.89 -17.14
C LEU A 126 -5.52 4.27 -17.46
N CYS A 127 -4.93 5.20 -16.71
CA CYS A 127 -3.52 5.57 -16.86
C CYS A 127 -2.58 4.72 -15.98
N GLY A 128 -3.12 3.74 -15.23
CA GLY A 128 -2.37 2.94 -14.26
C GLY A 128 -2.30 3.53 -12.85
N ALA A 129 -2.65 4.81 -12.67
CA ALA A 129 -2.73 5.44 -11.35
C ALA A 129 -4.13 5.23 -10.70
N PRO A 130 -4.23 4.99 -9.38
CA PRO A 130 -5.50 4.69 -8.70
C PRO A 130 -6.46 5.88 -8.59
N SER A 131 -5.98 7.11 -8.78
CA SER A 131 -6.79 8.33 -8.80
C SER A 131 -6.13 9.40 -9.68
N CYS A 132 -6.88 10.44 -10.04
CA CYS A 132 -6.34 11.60 -10.76
C CYS A 132 -5.30 12.33 -9.91
N LYS A 133 -5.48 12.36 -8.58
CA LYS A 133 -4.50 12.91 -7.66
C LYS A 133 -3.19 12.12 -7.69
N ALA A 134 -3.26 10.79 -7.69
CA ALA A 134 -2.09 9.94 -7.80
C ALA A 134 -1.35 10.17 -9.13
N LEU A 135 -2.08 10.28 -10.25
CA LEU A 135 -1.46 10.64 -11.53
C LEU A 135 -0.78 12.02 -11.48
N ALA A 136 -1.41 13.01 -10.85
CA ALA A 136 -0.82 14.33 -10.69
C ALA A 136 0.47 14.30 -9.86
N GLU A 137 0.50 13.52 -8.77
CA GLU A 137 1.69 13.30 -7.95
C GLU A 137 2.80 12.60 -8.75
N ASP A 138 2.45 11.58 -9.54
CA ASP A 138 3.39 10.87 -10.42
C ASP A 138 4.00 11.80 -11.49
N ILE A 139 3.19 12.69 -12.08
CA ILE A 139 3.67 13.69 -13.05
C ILE A 139 4.64 14.67 -12.39
N VAL A 140 4.36 15.10 -11.16
CA VAL A 140 5.21 16.04 -10.41
C VAL A 140 6.53 15.40 -9.95
N GLN A 141 6.56 14.07 -9.81
CA GLN A 141 7.74 13.29 -9.49
C GLN A 141 8.46 12.73 -10.73
N ASP A 142 8.11 13.19 -11.94
CA ASP A 142 8.68 12.74 -13.22
C ASP A 142 8.55 11.23 -13.48
N LYS A 143 7.56 10.58 -12.85
CA LYS A 143 7.21 9.16 -13.04
C LYS A 143 6.18 8.95 -14.16
N ALA A 144 5.39 9.99 -14.44
CA ALA A 144 4.34 9.97 -15.45
C ALA A 144 4.32 11.25 -16.28
N THR A 145 3.58 11.21 -17.39
CA THR A 145 3.36 12.37 -18.28
C THR A 145 1.88 12.66 -18.42
N LEU A 146 1.53 13.92 -18.69
CA LEU A 146 0.13 14.36 -18.75
C LEU A 146 -0.68 13.61 -19.83
N ASN A 147 -0.04 13.24 -20.94
CA ASN A 147 -0.66 12.50 -22.04
C ASN A 147 -0.95 11.02 -21.72
N GLN A 148 -0.57 10.52 -20.53
CA GLN A 148 -1.03 9.20 -20.06
C GLN A 148 -2.51 9.22 -19.66
N CYS A 149 -3.07 10.39 -19.34
CA CYS A 149 -4.50 10.50 -19.10
C CYS A 149 -5.24 10.41 -20.45
N ILE A 150 -6.04 9.36 -20.63
CA ILE A 150 -6.82 9.13 -21.86
C ILE A 150 -7.69 10.33 -22.26
N PHE A 151 -8.23 11.07 -21.29
CA PHE A 151 -9.03 12.27 -21.57
C PHE A 151 -8.18 13.39 -22.16
N ILE A 152 -7.02 13.66 -21.54
CA ILE A 152 -6.10 14.68 -22.03
C ILE A 152 -5.52 14.27 -23.38
N GLN A 153 -5.19 12.99 -23.54
CA GLN A 153 -4.75 12.39 -24.79
C GLN A 153 -5.76 12.62 -25.93
N LYS A 154 -7.06 12.39 -25.69
CA LYS A 154 -8.11 12.65 -26.69
C LYS A 154 -8.32 14.14 -26.99
N ILE A 155 -8.10 15.01 -26.00
CA ILE A 155 -8.09 16.46 -26.23
C ILE A 155 -6.90 16.84 -27.12
N MET A 156 -5.71 16.32 -26.84
CA MET A 156 -4.50 16.58 -27.64
C MET A 156 -4.62 16.08 -29.08
N GLU A 157 -5.19 14.90 -29.30
CA GLU A 157 -5.49 14.37 -30.64
C GLU A 157 -6.46 15.29 -31.40
N LYS A 158 -7.53 15.76 -30.73
CA LYS A 158 -8.52 16.65 -31.34
C LYS A 158 -7.93 17.99 -31.75
N GLU A 159 -7.01 18.53 -30.94
CA GLU A 159 -6.33 19.80 -31.21
C GLU A 159 -5.12 19.65 -32.16
N GLY A 160 -4.81 18.42 -32.61
CA GLY A 160 -3.67 18.15 -33.50
C GLY A 160 -2.31 18.29 -32.84
N ILE A 161 -2.23 18.23 -31.51
CA ILE A 161 -1.00 18.35 -30.73
C ILE A 161 -0.26 17.00 -30.65
N GLN A 162 -1.02 15.89 -30.70
CA GLN A 162 -0.48 14.54 -30.59
C GLN A 162 -1.13 13.63 -31.64
N GLU A 163 -0.33 12.80 -32.30
CA GLU A 163 -0.84 11.87 -33.30
C GLU A 163 -1.51 10.65 -32.65
N PRO A 164 -2.58 10.08 -33.23
CA PRO A 164 -3.25 8.90 -32.69
C PRO A 164 -2.34 7.69 -32.51
N LEU A 165 -1.27 7.56 -33.30
CA LEU A 165 -0.29 6.47 -33.16
C LEU A 165 0.56 6.63 -31.88
N GLU A 166 1.08 7.83 -31.61
CA GLU A 166 1.85 8.11 -30.39
C GLU A 166 1.00 7.88 -29.13
N SER A 167 -0.26 8.30 -29.22
CA SER A 167 -1.33 8.00 -28.28
C SER A 167 -1.45 6.50 -27.97
N MET A 168 -1.45 5.66 -28.99
CA MET A 168 -1.53 4.20 -28.82
C MET A 168 -0.27 3.63 -28.17
N ASP A 169 0.90 4.17 -28.49
CA ASP A 169 2.17 3.73 -27.90
C ASP A 169 2.23 4.01 -26.39
N VAL A 170 1.67 5.14 -25.94
CA VAL A 170 1.51 5.44 -24.50
C VAL A 170 0.64 4.38 -23.81
N LEU A 171 -0.50 4.02 -24.41
CA LEU A 171 -1.41 3.03 -23.83
C LEU A 171 -0.79 1.63 -23.79
N LYS A 172 -0.05 1.24 -24.84
CA LYS A 172 0.70 -0.02 -24.89
C LYS A 172 1.77 -0.09 -23.81
N LYS A 173 2.48 1.01 -23.56
CA LYS A 173 3.48 1.08 -22.47
C LYS A 173 2.86 0.85 -21.10
N ILE A 174 1.62 1.30 -20.88
CA ILE A 174 0.90 1.15 -19.61
C ILE A 174 0.31 -0.26 -19.45
N TRP A 175 -0.37 -0.77 -20.49
CA TRP A 175 -1.20 -1.98 -20.39
C TRP A 175 -0.64 -3.23 -21.05
N GLY A 176 0.44 -3.10 -21.82
CA GLY A 176 1.02 -4.16 -22.65
C GLY A 176 0.48 -4.18 -24.08
N ASP A 177 1.32 -4.59 -25.03
CA ASP A 177 0.99 -4.67 -26.46
C ASP A 177 -0.10 -5.70 -26.76
N ASP A 178 -0.11 -6.81 -26.01
CA ASP A 178 -1.02 -7.95 -26.19
C ASP A 178 -2.51 -7.56 -26.07
N LYS A 179 -2.79 -6.45 -25.38
CA LYS A 179 -4.15 -5.92 -25.21
C LYS A 179 -4.69 -5.23 -26.48
N PHE A 180 -3.83 -4.86 -27.42
CA PHE A 180 -4.18 -4.07 -28.59
C PHE A 180 -4.03 -4.81 -29.93
N GLU A 181 -3.55 -6.06 -29.92
CA GLU A 181 -3.32 -6.88 -31.13
C GLU A 181 -4.52 -7.73 -31.56
N LYS A 182 -5.63 -7.73 -30.79
CA LYS A 182 -6.80 -8.56 -31.10
C LYS A 182 -7.55 -8.05 -32.33
N GLU A 183 -7.68 -8.91 -33.34
CA GLU A 183 -8.56 -8.67 -34.48
C GLU A 183 -10.04 -8.65 -34.04
N ILE A 184 -10.68 -7.49 -34.17
CA ILE A 184 -12.11 -7.34 -33.92
C ILE A 184 -12.86 -7.78 -35.19
N LYS A 185 -13.44 -8.98 -35.18
CA LYS A 185 -14.38 -9.42 -36.23
C LYS A 185 -15.77 -8.87 -35.92
N ILE A 186 -16.09 -7.72 -36.49
CA ILE A 186 -17.45 -7.18 -36.43
C ILE A 186 -18.32 -8.02 -37.37
N GLN A 187 -19.15 -8.90 -36.81
CA GLN A 187 -20.21 -9.53 -37.58
C GLN A 187 -21.30 -8.48 -37.79
N ASN A 188 -21.38 -7.94 -39.00
CA ASN A 188 -22.50 -7.09 -39.41
C ASN A 188 -23.77 -7.97 -39.43
N GLN A 189 -24.65 -7.77 -38.45
CA GLN A 189 -26.07 -8.14 -38.55
C GLN A 189 -26.83 -7.05 -39.28
#